data_AF-A0A223KLL1-F1
#
_entry.id   AF-A0A223KLL1-F1
#
_cell.length_a   1.000
_cell.length_b   1.000
_cell.length_c   1.000
_cell.angle_alpha   90.00
_cell.angle_beta   90.00
_cell.angle_gamma   90.00
#
_symmetry.space_group_name_H-M   'P 1'
#
loop_
_entity.id
_entity.type
_entity.pdbx_description
1 polymer ?
#
loop_
_entity_poly.entity_id
_entity_poly.type
_entity_poly.pdbx_seq_one_letter_code
_entity_poly.pdbx_strand_id
1 'polypeptide(L)'
;MNEDYLDPKYAEGMPKMADSAIAVDLLLSIKTGIRYYAVTLTETANPELRNVLYNQMERAIDLHSEVTELMLEKGWLYPRDLGKQMELDWKAADMALAIGEMNLFPIDTDRLGTFATPNK
;
A
#
# COMPACT_ATOMS: atom_id res chain seq x y z
N MET A 1 -24.17 10.68 18.18
CA MET A 1 -23.20 9.57 18.03
C MET A 1 -21.87 10.26 17.77
N ASN A 2 -20.83 10.06 18.58
CA ASN A 2 -19.57 10.80 18.39
C ASN A 2 -18.93 10.36 17.06
N GLU A 3 -18.87 11.27 16.09
CA GLU A 3 -18.19 11.13 14.80
C GLU A 3 -16.67 11.38 14.95
N ASP A 4 -16.09 10.87 16.04
CA ASP A 4 -14.65 10.96 16.26
C ASP A 4 -13.99 9.73 15.63
N TYR A 5 -13.66 9.85 14.35
CA TYR A 5 -13.00 8.79 13.57
C TYR A 5 -11.51 8.65 13.91
N LEU A 6 -10.98 9.50 14.81
CA LEU A 6 -9.66 9.31 15.43
C LEU A 6 -9.72 8.37 16.64
N ASP A 7 -10.92 7.95 17.07
CA ASP A 7 -11.07 6.98 18.15
C ASP A 7 -10.52 5.61 17.69
N PRO A 8 -9.49 5.06 18.37
CA PRO A 8 -8.86 3.79 17.99
C PRO A 8 -9.83 2.62 17.85
N LYS A 9 -11.01 2.68 18.48
CA LYS A 9 -12.05 1.65 18.34
C LYS A 9 -12.59 1.53 16.91
N TYR A 10 -12.57 2.61 16.11
CA TYR A 10 -12.98 2.60 14.71
C TYR A 10 -11.82 2.31 13.75
N ALA A 11 -10.59 2.24 14.27
CA ALA A 11 -9.41 1.83 13.51
C ALA A 11 -9.14 0.31 13.60
N GLU A 12 -9.96 -0.45 14.33
CA GLU A 12 -9.80 -1.89 14.47
C GLU A 12 -10.00 -2.60 13.12
N GLY A 13 -8.92 -3.14 12.54
CA GLY A 13 -8.92 -3.81 11.24
C GLY A 13 -8.19 -3.03 10.13
N MET A 14 -8.16 -1.69 10.19
CA MET A 14 -7.39 -0.86 9.26
C MET A 14 -5.89 -1.23 9.18
N PRO A 15 -5.18 -1.54 10.30
CA PRO A 15 -3.78 -1.95 10.24
C PRO A 15 -3.53 -3.17 9.36
N LYS A 16 -4.41 -4.19 9.39
CA LYS A 16 -4.26 -5.41 8.57
C LYS A 16 -4.45 -5.14 7.08
N MET A 17 -5.28 -4.15 6.74
CA MET A 17 -5.50 -3.73 5.35
C MET A 17 -4.36 -2.84 4.86
N ALA A 18 -3.86 -1.95 5.72
CA ALA A 18 -2.65 -1.18 5.46
C ALA A 18 -1.47 -2.12 5.15
N ASP A 19 -1.30 -3.21 5.91
CA ASP A 19 -0.26 -4.22 5.63
C ASP A 19 -0.40 -4.83 4.23
N SER A 20 -1.61 -5.19 3.80
CA SER A 20 -1.83 -5.74 2.45
C SER A 20 -1.57 -4.71 1.34
N ALA A 21 -1.95 -3.44 1.56
CA ALA A 21 -1.72 -2.37 0.59
C ALA A 21 -0.22 -2.06 0.45
N ILE A 22 0.51 -2.01 1.58
CA ILE A 22 1.96 -1.86 1.61
C ILE A 22 2.64 -3.02 0.90
N ALA A 23 2.17 -4.26 1.11
CA ALA A 23 2.73 -5.43 0.44
C ALA A 23 2.54 -5.38 -1.09
N VAL A 24 1.37 -4.95 -1.56
CA VAL A 24 1.09 -4.75 -3.00
C VAL A 24 2.01 -3.67 -3.59
N ASP A 25 2.16 -2.53 -2.92
CA ASP A 25 3.02 -1.43 -3.38
C ASP A 25 4.51 -1.85 -3.41
N LEU A 26 4.97 -2.55 -2.38
CA LEU A 26 6.32 -3.12 -2.33
C LEU A 26 6.54 -4.10 -3.49
N LEU A 27 5.60 -5.02 -3.73
CA LEU A 27 5.69 -6.00 -4.82
C LEU A 27 5.74 -5.32 -6.20
N LEU A 28 4.95 -4.26 -6.41
CA LEU A 28 4.96 -3.46 -7.65
C LEU A 28 6.29 -2.71 -7.82
N SER A 29 6.80 -2.12 -6.75
CA SER A 29 8.09 -1.43 -6.73
C SER A 29 9.24 -2.38 -7.06
N ILE A 30 9.24 -3.59 -6.52
CA ILE A 30 10.24 -4.63 -6.82
C ILE A 30 10.19 -5.02 -8.30
N LYS A 31 9.01 -5.32 -8.85
CA LYS A 31 8.85 -5.66 -10.28
C LYS A 31 9.35 -4.55 -11.20
N THR A 32 9.03 -3.32 -10.84
CA THR A 32 9.49 -2.13 -11.55
C THR A 32 11.03 -2.00 -11.48
N GLY A 33 11.62 -2.24 -10.30
CA GLY A 33 13.07 -2.29 -10.13
C GLY A 33 13.74 -3.35 -11.00
N ILE A 34 13.22 -4.59 -11.01
CA ILE A 34 13.72 -5.68 -11.87
C ILE A 34 13.68 -5.27 -13.34
N ARG A 35 12.58 -4.66 -13.81
CA ARG A 35 12.46 -4.17 -15.18
C ARG A 35 13.54 -3.13 -15.50
N TYR A 36 13.76 -2.18 -14.60
CA TYR A 36 14.79 -1.15 -14.80
C TYR A 36 16.20 -1.74 -14.79
N TYR A 37 16.51 -2.66 -13.88
CA TYR A 37 17.79 -3.36 -13.90
C TYR A 37 18.05 -4.06 -15.23
N ALA A 38 17.05 -4.77 -15.78
CA ALA A 38 17.19 -5.44 -17.06
C ALA A 38 17.54 -4.46 -18.20
N VAL A 39 16.87 -3.30 -18.24
CA VAL A 39 17.18 -2.23 -19.22
C VAL A 39 18.60 -1.70 -18.99
N THR A 40 18.93 -1.28 -17.77
CA THR A 40 20.23 -0.69 -17.44
C THR A 40 21.39 -1.66 -17.70
N LEU A 41 21.22 -2.97 -17.47
CA LEU A 41 22.23 -3.99 -17.76
C LEU A 41 22.63 -4.03 -19.25
N THR A 42 21.66 -3.80 -20.15
CA THR A 42 21.93 -3.75 -21.60
C THR A 42 22.63 -2.46 -22.04
N GLU A 43 22.46 -1.37 -21.29
CA GLU A 43 23.01 -0.05 -21.59
C GLU A 43 24.35 0.25 -20.88
N THR A 44 24.70 -0.52 -19.84
CA THR A 44 25.89 -0.26 -19.02
C THR A 44 27.18 -0.66 -19.72
N ALA A 45 28.04 0.32 -20.04
CA ALA A 45 29.34 0.08 -20.68
C ALA A 45 30.42 -0.46 -19.71
N ASN A 46 30.34 -0.12 -18.42
CA ASN A 46 31.33 -0.54 -17.42
C ASN A 46 31.06 -1.97 -16.91
N PRO A 47 31.98 -2.95 -17.09
CA PRO A 47 31.76 -4.34 -16.71
C PRO A 47 31.57 -4.57 -15.21
N GLU A 48 32.31 -3.85 -14.36
CA GLU A 48 32.22 -3.97 -12.91
C GLU A 48 30.87 -3.47 -12.41
N LEU A 49 30.39 -2.33 -12.93
CA LEU A 49 29.07 -1.78 -12.64
C LEU A 49 27.97 -2.73 -13.12
N ARG A 50 28.11 -3.30 -14.32
CA ARG A 50 27.17 -4.29 -14.85
C ARG A 50 27.03 -5.49 -13.90
N ASN A 51 28.15 -6.00 -13.39
CA ASN A 51 28.13 -7.10 -12.43
C ASN A 51 27.44 -6.72 -11.11
N VAL A 52 27.65 -5.50 -10.60
CA VAL A 52 26.95 -5.01 -9.40
C VAL A 52 25.43 -4.93 -9.63
N LEU A 53 25.00 -4.34 -10.75
CA LEU A 53 23.58 -4.22 -11.10
C LEU A 53 22.93 -5.59 -11.30
N TYR A 54 23.64 -6.54 -11.90
CA TYR A 54 23.16 -7.92 -12.06
C TYR A 54 22.90 -8.57 -10.71
N ASN A 55 23.86 -8.46 -9.78
CA ASN A 55 23.71 -8.98 -8.43
C ASN A 55 22.63 -8.27 -7.61
N GLN A 56 22.27 -7.02 -7.93
CA GLN A 56 21.12 -6.34 -7.31
C GLN A 56 19.80 -6.83 -7.91
N MET A 57 19.75 -7.06 -9.23
CA MET A 57 18.59 -7.62 -9.91
C MET A 57 18.24 -9.01 -9.39
N GLU A 58 19.23 -9.90 -9.24
CA GLU A 58 19.01 -11.25 -8.69
C GLU A 58 18.43 -11.17 -7.27
N ARG A 59 18.98 -10.31 -6.40
CA ARG A 59 18.42 -10.08 -5.05
C ARG A 59 17.00 -9.52 -5.08
N ALA A 60 16.66 -8.70 -6.07
CA ALA A 60 15.29 -8.21 -6.24
C ALA A 60 14.33 -9.31 -6.68
N ILE A 61 14.79 -10.29 -7.48
CA ILE A 61 14.02 -11.48 -7.86
C ILE A 61 13.77 -12.39 -6.64
N ASP A 62 14.79 -12.58 -5.80
CA ASP A 62 14.65 -13.32 -4.54
C ASP A 62 13.62 -12.63 -3.63
N LEU A 63 13.76 -11.31 -3.44
CA LEU A 63 12.83 -10.52 -2.63
C LEU A 63 11.40 -10.54 -3.19
N HIS A 64 11.22 -10.50 -4.51
CA HIS A 64 9.91 -10.68 -5.15
C HIS A 64 9.27 -12.00 -4.74
N SER A 65 10.06 -13.08 -4.70
CA SER A 65 9.58 -14.42 -4.34
C SER A 65 9.18 -14.47 -2.87
N GLU A 66 10.03 -13.97 -1.96
CA GLU A 66 9.73 -13.89 -0.51
C GLU A 66 8.46 -13.08 -0.23
N VAL A 67 8.31 -11.91 -0.84
CA VAL A 67 7.12 -11.06 -0.67
C VAL A 67 5.88 -11.75 -1.24
N THR A 68 6.01 -12.41 -2.40
CA THR A 68 4.89 -13.15 -3.01
C THR A 68 4.44 -14.29 -2.09
N GLU A 69 5.36 -15.07 -1.55
CA GLU A 69 5.07 -16.16 -0.61
C GLU A 69 4.37 -15.65 0.64
N LEU A 70 4.87 -14.57 1.26
CA LEU A 70 4.21 -13.91 2.38
C LEU A 70 2.77 -13.50 2.02
N MET A 71 2.56 -12.87 0.87
CA MET A 71 1.23 -12.44 0.44
C MET A 71 0.28 -13.63 0.19
N LEU A 72 0.79 -14.76 -0.31
CA LEU A 72 0.02 -15.99 -0.45
C LEU A 72 -0.39 -16.56 0.91
N GLU A 73 0.55 -16.65 1.85
CA GLU A 73 0.30 -17.16 3.21
C GLU A 73 -0.70 -16.31 3.99
N LYS A 74 -0.64 -14.99 3.82
CA LYS A 74 -1.57 -14.04 4.45
C LYS A 74 -2.92 -13.93 3.72
N GLY A 75 -3.05 -14.53 2.54
CA GLY A 75 -4.25 -14.44 1.72
C GLY A 75 -4.48 -13.06 1.10
N TRP A 76 -3.41 -12.29 0.90
CA TRP A 76 -3.38 -10.98 0.25
C TRP A 76 -3.21 -11.06 -1.28
N LEU A 77 -2.96 -12.26 -1.82
CA LEU A 77 -2.77 -12.48 -3.24
C LEU A 77 -3.25 -13.88 -3.62
N TYR A 78 -3.93 -14.01 -4.77
CA TYR A 78 -4.43 -15.28 -5.32
C TYR A 78 -4.08 -15.44 -6.81
N PRO A 79 -2.80 -15.66 -7.18
CA PRO A 79 -2.35 -15.66 -8.57
C PRO A 79 -2.96 -16.77 -9.45
N ARG A 80 -3.40 -17.87 -8.82
CA ARG A 80 -3.97 -19.04 -9.50
C ARG A 80 -5.49 -19.09 -9.47
N ASP A 81 -6.13 -18.18 -8.75
CA ASP A 81 -7.59 -18.13 -8.59
C ASP A 81 -8.08 -16.70 -8.86
N LEU A 82 -8.42 -16.44 -10.12
CA LEU A 82 -8.89 -15.13 -10.56
C LEU A 82 -10.22 -14.74 -9.93
N GLY A 83 -11.10 -15.70 -9.62
CA GLY A 83 -12.38 -15.43 -8.98
C GLY A 83 -12.17 -14.90 -7.56
N LYS A 84 -11.30 -15.57 -6.80
CA LYS A 84 -10.93 -15.15 -5.45
C LYS A 84 -10.11 -13.86 -5.42
N GLN A 85 -9.21 -13.66 -6.39
CA GLN A 85 -8.49 -12.39 -6.53
C GLN A 85 -9.47 -11.23 -6.79
N MET A 86 -10.42 -11.42 -7.70
CA MET A 86 -11.41 -10.40 -8.01
C MET A 86 -12.28 -10.05 -6.79
N GLU A 87 -12.72 -11.04 -6.01
CA GLU A 87 -13.46 -10.79 -4.77
C GLU A 87 -12.64 -9.97 -3.75
N LEU A 88 -11.35 -10.28 -3.61
CA LEU A 88 -10.43 -9.51 -2.77
C LEU A 88 -10.30 -8.06 -3.26
N ASP A 89 -10.14 -7.87 -4.58
CA ASP A 89 -9.99 -6.56 -5.19
C ASP A 89 -11.26 -5.70 -5.04
N TRP A 90 -12.45 -6.30 -5.18
CA TRP A 90 -13.74 -5.62 -4.92
C TRP A 90 -13.83 -5.12 -3.47
N LYS A 91 -13.48 -5.98 -2.50
CA LYS A 91 -13.46 -5.61 -1.08
C LYS A 91 -12.49 -4.46 -0.81
N ALA A 92 -11.32 -4.47 -1.44
CA ALA A 92 -10.34 -3.40 -1.32
C ALA A 92 -10.86 -2.08 -1.93
N ALA A 93 -11.56 -2.13 -3.06
CA ALA A 93 -12.16 -0.96 -3.70
C ALA A 93 -13.29 -0.34 -2.86
N ASP A 94 -14.24 -1.16 -2.38
CA ASP A 94 -15.34 -0.71 -1.51
C ASP A 94 -14.80 -0.05 -0.24
N MET A 95 -13.72 -0.60 0.31
CA MET A 95 -13.05 -0.03 1.46
C MET A 95 -12.36 1.29 1.17
N ALA A 96 -11.67 1.42 0.03
CA ALA A 96 -11.05 2.67 -0.37
C ALA A 96 -12.09 3.80 -0.52
N LEU A 97 -13.27 3.47 -1.05
CA LEU A 97 -14.41 4.39 -1.10
C LEU A 97 -14.88 4.76 0.31
N ALA A 98 -15.09 3.77 1.18
CA ALA A 98 -15.51 4.00 2.56
C ALA A 98 -14.54 4.92 3.32
N ILE A 99 -13.23 4.73 3.15
CA ILE A 99 -12.19 5.60 3.74
C ILE A 99 -12.25 7.01 3.14
N GLY A 100 -12.44 7.13 1.82
CA GLY A 100 -12.55 8.41 1.13
C GLY A 100 -13.79 9.22 1.54
N GLU A 101 -14.86 8.55 1.97
CA GLU A 101 -16.09 9.18 2.47
C GLU A 101 -16.01 9.56 3.97
N MET A 102 -14.95 9.18 4.69
CA MET A 102 -14.82 9.52 6.10
C MET A 102 -14.58 11.03 6.30
N ASN A 103 -15.35 11.63 7.21
CA ASN A 103 -15.10 12.99 7.70
C ASN A 103 -13.95 12.99 8.73
N LEU A 104 -12.71 12.82 8.24
CA LEU A 104 -11.52 12.68 9.09
C LEU A 104 -11.12 13.98 9.82
N PHE A 105 -11.53 15.12 9.29
CA PHE A 105 -11.19 16.43 9.84
C PHE A 105 -12.47 17.24 10.05
N PRO A 106 -12.56 17.97 11.17
CA PRO A 106 -13.67 18.90 11.36
C PRO A 106 -13.61 19.99 10.28
N ILE A 107 -14.78 20.39 9.78
CA ILE A 107 -14.92 21.49 8.81
C ILE A 107 -14.44 22.81 9.42
N ASP A 108 -14.62 22.95 10.73
CA ASP A 108 -14.19 24.11 11.50
C ASP A 108 -13.06 23.73 12.45
N THR A 109 -11.89 24.35 12.27
CA THR A 109 -10.71 24.17 13.10
C THR A 109 -10.52 25.28 14.13
N ASP A 110 -11.49 26.19 14.28
CA ASP A 110 -11.35 27.32 15.20
C ASP A 110 -11.16 26.84 16.64
N ARG A 111 -10.02 27.24 17.23
CA ARG A 111 -9.69 26.99 18.64
C ARG A 111 -10.46 27.90 19.59
N LEU A 112 -11.31 28.78 19.06
CA LEU A 112 -12.25 29.63 19.81
C LEU A 112 -13.45 28.84 20.36
N GLY A 113 -13.42 27.51 20.31
CA GLY A 113 -14.40 26.55 20.84
C GLY A 113 -15.36 27.14 21.87
N THR A 114 -16.64 27.21 21.52
CA THR A 114 -17.76 27.62 22.40
C THR A 114 -17.66 28.99 23.07
N PHE A 115 -16.61 29.79 22.85
CA PHE A 115 -16.60 31.17 23.29
C PHE A 115 -17.69 31.88 22.48
N ALA A 116 -18.74 32.29 23.19
CA ALA A 116 -19.93 32.89 22.62
C ALA A 116 -19.51 33.89 21.56
N THR A 117 -19.85 33.63 20.29
CA THR A 117 -19.82 34.66 19.28
C THR A 117 -20.81 35.72 19.76
N PRO A 118 -20.35 36.89 20.23
CA PRO A 118 -21.25 37.92 20.69
C PRO A 118 -21.75 38.58 19.41
N ASN A 119 -22.77 37.99 18.80
CA ASN A 119 -23.74 38.53 17.84
C ASN A 119 -24.34 37.40 16.98
N LYS A 120 -25.33 36.72 17.52
CA LYS A 120 -26.54 36.32 16.79
C LYS A 120 -27.74 36.90 17.53
#